data_AF-A0A6A6DEV8-F1
#
_entry.id   AF-A0A6A6DEV8-F1
#
_cell.length_a   1.000
_cell.length_b   1.000
_cell.length_c   1.000
_cell.angle_alpha   90.00
_cell.angle_beta   90.00
_cell.angle_gamma   90.00
#
_symmetry.space_group_name_H-M   'P 1'
#
loop_
_entity.id
_entity.type
_entity.pdbx_description
1 polymer ?
#
loop_
_entity_poly.entity_id
_entity_poly.type
_entity_poly.pdbx_seq_one_letter_code
_entity_poly.pdbx_strand_id
1 'polypeptide(L)'
;MPYLVLLIKQFLVMRGLNDVCTGGLDRFSIICLAVSFIQTHPSHNNLGTIFLDFLDYYGNKFNLATDRIIMRPHILKKGTIGVNERSEKVNGLSITDPN
;
A
#
# COMPACT_ATOMS: atom_id res chain seq x y z
N MET A 1 -4.02 -2.27 -14.93
CA MET A 1 -4.06 -1.41 -13.73
C MET A 1 -5.44 -1.28 -13.10
N PRO A 2 -6.50 -0.79 -13.78
CA PRO A 2 -7.76 -0.46 -13.10
C PRO A 2 -8.45 -1.69 -12.49
N TYR A 3 -8.33 -2.86 -13.11
CA TYR A 3 -8.93 -4.10 -12.62
C TYR A 3 -8.36 -4.57 -11.28
N LEU A 4 -7.06 -4.42 -11.03
CA LEU A 4 -6.45 -4.79 -9.75
C LEU A 4 -6.94 -3.88 -8.63
N VAL A 5 -6.94 -2.56 -8.87
CA VAL A 5 -7.43 -1.56 -7.91
C VAL A 5 -8.91 -1.80 -7.57
N LEU A 6 -9.74 -2.12 -8.57
CA LEU A 6 -11.14 -2.46 -8.37
C LEU A 6 -11.30 -3.70 -7.47
N LEU A 7 -10.51 -4.74 -7.74
CA LEU A 7 -10.57 -6.00 -7.00
C LEU A 7 -10.10 -5.84 -5.55
N ILE A 8 -9.01 -5.09 -5.32
CA ILE A 8 -8.54 -4.73 -3.97
C ILE A 8 -9.62 -3.91 -3.25
N LYS A 9 -10.19 -2.90 -3.91
CA LYS A 9 -11.24 -2.06 -3.32
C LYS A 9 -12.46 -2.90 -2.92
N GLN A 10 -12.92 -3.79 -3.81
CA GLN A 10 -14.05 -4.67 -3.51
C GLN A 10 -13.75 -5.59 -2.32
N PHE A 11 -12.54 -6.16 -2.27
CA PHE A 11 -12.10 -6.98 -1.14
C PHE A 11 -12.13 -6.21 0.19
N LEU A 12 -11.64 -4.96 0.22
CA LEU A 12 -11.66 -4.12 1.41
C LEU A 12 -13.08 -3.72 1.82
N VAL A 13 -13.95 -3.41 0.85
CA VAL A 13 -15.38 -3.13 1.09
C VAL A 13 -16.06 -4.31 1.75
N MET A 14 -15.84 -5.53 1.24
CA MET A 14 -16.43 -6.75 1.79
C MET A 14 -16.00 -7.03 3.24
N ARG A 15 -14.87 -6.49 3.68
CA ARG A 15 -14.36 -6.61 5.06
C ARG A 15 -14.58 -5.37 5.92
N GLY A 16 -15.23 -4.33 5.41
CA GLY A 16 -15.41 -3.07 6.13
C GLY A 16 -14.12 -2.28 6.37
N LEU A 17 -13.07 -2.51 5.58
CA LEU A 17 -11.74 -1.89 5.72
C LEU A 17 -11.51 -0.69 4.77
N ASN A 18 -12.58 -0.14 4.18
CA ASN A 18 -12.51 0.94 3.19
C ASN A 18 -12.85 2.33 3.74
N ASP A 19 -13.20 2.43 5.03
CA ASP A 19 -13.65 3.67 5.66
C ASP A 19 -12.53 4.28 6.52
N VAL A 20 -12.09 5.49 6.14
CA VAL A 20 -11.04 6.24 6.82
C VAL A 20 -11.43 6.60 8.25
N CYS A 21 -12.73 6.82 8.51
CA CYS A 21 -13.22 7.17 9.83
C CYS A 21 -13.01 6.04 10.86
N THR A 22 -12.94 4.79 10.40
CA THR A 22 -12.68 3.61 11.24
C THR A 22 -11.22 3.15 11.21
N GLY A 23 -10.34 3.90 10.53
CA GLY A 23 -8.93 3.54 10.33
C GLY A 23 -8.68 2.62 9.14
N GLY A 24 -9.66 2.46 8.24
CA GLY A 24 -9.53 1.76 6.97
C GLY A 24 -8.73 2.54 5.92
N LEU A 25 -8.53 1.90 4.76
CA LEU A 25 -7.75 2.45 3.67
C LEU A 25 -8.62 3.31 2.75
N ASP A 26 -8.15 4.52 2.47
CA ASP A 26 -8.78 5.44 1.54
C ASP A 26 -8.45 5.10 0.08
N ARG A 27 -9.12 5.76 -0.86
CA ARG A 27 -8.91 5.50 -2.30
C ARG A 27 -7.48 5.83 -2.74
N PHE A 28 -6.87 6.88 -2.20
CA PHE A 28 -5.51 7.26 -2.56
C PHE A 28 -4.51 6.21 -2.08
N SER A 29 -4.60 5.78 -0.83
CA SER A 29 -3.73 4.73 -0.27
C SER A 29 -3.81 3.43 -1.05
N ILE A 30 -5.02 3.00 -1.45
CA ILE A 30 -5.21 1.79 -2.26
C ILE A 30 -4.49 1.91 -3.62
N ILE A 31 -4.57 3.07 -4.27
CA ILE A 31 -3.89 3.31 -5.55
C ILE A 31 -2.39 3.31 -5.34
N CYS A 32 -1.87 3.99 -4.31
CA CYS A 32 -0.44 4.01 -3.99
C CYS A 32 0.12 2.61 -3.75
N LEU A 33 -0.59 1.77 -2.98
CA LEU A 33 -0.23 0.38 -2.74
C LEU A 33 -0.19 -0.41 -4.05
N ALA A 34 -1.24 -0.31 -4.87
CA ALA A 34 -1.30 -1.03 -6.14
C ALA A 34 -0.19 -0.60 -7.11
N VAL A 35 0.09 0.71 -7.21
CA VAL A 35 1.13 1.25 -8.08
C VAL A 35 2.53 0.84 -7.61
N SER A 36 2.82 0.99 -6.32
CA SER A 36 4.10 0.59 -5.71
C SER A 36 4.40 -0.89 -5.92
N PHE A 37 3.39 -1.75 -5.73
CA PHE A 37 3.53 -3.19 -5.93
C PHE A 37 3.93 -3.55 -7.37
N ILE A 38 3.25 -2.96 -8.34
CA ILE A 38 3.45 -3.27 -9.76
C ILE A 38 4.77 -2.72 -10.29
N GLN A 39 5.18 -1.54 -9.80
CA GLN A 39 6.50 -1.00 -10.13
C GLN A 39 7.63 -1.90 -9.63
N THR A 40 7.44 -2.59 -8.50
CA THR A 40 8.41 -3.54 -7.94
C THR A 40 8.35 -4.91 -8.60
N HIS A 41 7.20 -5.30 -9.17
CA HIS A 41 6.97 -6.60 -9.80
C HIS A 41 6.39 -6.43 -11.22
N PRO A 42 7.24 -6.11 -12.22
CA PRO A 42 6.78 -5.73 -13.56
C PRO A 42 6.26 -6.90 -14.42
N SER A 43 6.48 -8.16 -14.01
CA SER A 43 6.17 -9.34 -14.84
C SER A 43 5.07 -10.18 -14.21
N HIS A 44 3.84 -9.96 -14.64
CA HIS A 44 2.74 -10.84 -14.29
C HIS A 44 1.75 -11.00 -15.45
N ASN A 45 1.47 -12.26 -15.80
CA ASN A 45 0.60 -12.59 -16.93
C ASN A 45 -0.88 -12.71 -16.54
N ASN A 46 -1.20 -12.85 -15.24
CA ASN A 46 -2.55 -13.16 -14.76
C ASN A 46 -2.98 -12.27 -13.59
N LEU A 47 -4.20 -11.74 -13.65
CA LEU A 47 -4.77 -10.86 -12.61
C LEU A 47 -4.89 -11.56 -11.25
N GLY A 48 -5.29 -12.84 -11.22
CA GLY A 48 -5.43 -13.60 -9.99
C GLY A 48 -4.10 -13.79 -9.27
N THR A 49 -3.03 -14.09 -10.00
CA THR A 49 -1.67 -14.24 -9.45
C THR A 49 -1.17 -12.92 -8.88
N ILE A 50 -1.31 -11.81 -9.63
CA ILE A 50 -0.94 -10.46 -9.15
C ILE A 50 -1.67 -10.13 -7.84
N PHE A 51 -2.95 -10.45 -7.77
CA PHE A 51 -3.74 -10.14 -6.58
C PHE A 51 -3.30 -10.96 -5.36
N LEU A 52 -3.03 -12.26 -5.54
CA LEU A 52 -2.51 -13.10 -4.46
C LEU A 52 -1.12 -12.64 -4.01
N ASP A 53 -0.24 -12.33 -4.96
CA ASP A 53 1.10 -11.82 -4.66
C ASP A 53 1.03 -10.45 -3.95
N PHE A 54 0.09 -9.59 -4.33
CA PHE A 54 -0.19 -8.31 -3.66
C PHE A 54 -0.59 -8.53 -2.19
N LEU A 55 -1.53 -9.46 -1.95
CA LEU A 55 -1.98 -9.79 -0.60
C LEU A 55 -0.86 -10.40 0.25
N ASP A 56 -0.05 -11.30 -0.33
CA ASP A 56 1.10 -11.89 0.35
C ASP A 56 2.17 -10.84 0.65
N TYR A 57 2.44 -9.94 -0.29
CA TYR A 57 3.43 -8.89 -0.12
C TYR A 57 3.03 -7.94 1.01
N TYR A 58 1.85 -7.33 0.97
CA TYR A 58 1.43 -6.38 2.01
C TYR A 58 0.94 -7.05 3.30
N GLY A 59 0.58 -8.33 3.26
CA GLY A 59 0.14 -9.10 4.42
C GLY A 59 1.29 -9.74 5.22
N ASN A 60 2.34 -10.21 4.53
CA ASN A 60 3.40 -11.02 5.16
C ASN A 60 4.82 -10.45 4.99
N LYS A 61 5.12 -9.79 3.85
CA LYS A 61 6.51 -9.41 3.51
C LYS A 61 6.82 -7.93 3.77
N PHE A 62 5.84 -7.05 3.62
CA PHE A 62 6.01 -5.61 3.75
C PHE A 62 6.16 -5.23 5.22
N ASN A 63 7.26 -4.58 5.57
CA ASN A 63 7.53 -4.23 6.95
C ASN A 63 6.99 -2.83 7.26
N LEU A 64 5.83 -2.76 7.91
CA LEU A 64 5.22 -1.50 8.36
C LEU A 64 6.13 -0.68 9.29
N ALA A 65 7.06 -1.30 10.01
CA ALA A 65 7.95 -0.61 10.94
C ALA A 65 9.15 0.04 10.25
N THR A 66 9.62 -0.54 9.15
CA THR A 66 10.83 -0.07 8.49
C THR A 66 10.59 0.54 7.13
N ASP A 67 9.46 0.27 6.48
CA ASP A 67 9.26 0.61 5.07
C ASP A 67 8.19 1.68 4.90
N ARG A 68 8.47 2.64 4.02
CA ARG A 68 7.60 3.73 3.62
C ARG A 68 7.38 3.67 2.11
N ILE A 69 6.13 3.85 1.70
CA ILE A 69 5.77 3.88 0.28
C ILE A 69 5.96 5.31 -0.25
N ILE A 70 6.64 5.44 -1.38
CA ILE A 70 6.87 6.71 -2.07
C ILE A 70 6.65 6.50 -3.56
N MET A 71 6.00 7.43 -4.26
CA MET A 71 5.71 7.26 -5.69
C MET A 71 6.97 7.16 -6.58
N ARG A 72 8.11 7.73 -6.15
CA ARG A 72 9.43 7.64 -6.82
C ARG A 72 10.52 7.74 -5.75
N PRO A 73 11.37 6.71 -5.48
CA PRO A 73 11.70 5.53 -6.29
C PRO A 73 11.05 4.21 -5.79
N HIS A 74 9.81 4.26 -5.29
CA HIS A 74 8.91 3.14 -4.90
C HIS A 74 8.85 2.78 -3.40
N ILE A 75 9.98 2.57 -2.71
CA ILE A 75 10.03 2.27 -1.26
C ILE A 75 11.26 2.92 -0.63
N LEU A 76 11.11 3.50 0.57
CA LEU A 76 12.20 4.04 1.38
C LEU A 76 12.18 3.46 2.80
N LYS A 77 13.34 3.39 3.44
CA LYS A 77 13.41 3.03 4.85
C LYS A 77 12.94 4.20 5.72
N LYS A 78 12.10 3.91 6.72
CA LYS A 78 11.63 4.86 7.71
C LYS A 78 12.81 5.34 8.57
N GLY A 79 12.93 6.65 8.69
CA GLY A 79 13.78 7.29 9.71
C GLY A 79 13.01 7.53 11.01
N THR A 80 13.65 8.18 11.98
CA THR A 80 13.04 8.53 13.27
C THR A 80 11.91 9.57 13.14
N ILE A 81 11.93 10.35 12.06
CA ILE A 81 10.99 11.44 11.77
C ILE A 81 10.08 11.03 10.59
N GLY A 82 8.77 11.16 10.81
CA GLY A 82 7.72 10.92 9.83
C GLY A 82 7.64 11.98 8.74
N VAL A 83 6.82 11.73 7.72
CA VAL A 83 6.61 12.64 6.57
C VAL A 83 6.19 14.05 7.02
N ASN A 84 5.47 14.16 8.15
CA ASN A 84 4.92 15.40 8.68
C ASN A 84 5.61 15.87 9.97
N GLU A 85 6.91 15.58 10.14
CA GLU A 85 7.70 15.92 11.35
C GLU A 85 7.18 15.28 12.65
N ARG A 86 6.21 14.37 12.55
CA ARG A 86 5.67 13.59 13.66
C ARG A 86 6.52 12.34 13.90
N SER A 87 6.52 11.83 15.12
CA SER A 87 7.10 10.52 15.43
C SER A 87 6.47 9.44 14.55
N GLU A 88 7.31 8.66 13.86
CA GLU A 88 6.88 7.53 13.04
C GLU A 88 6.20 6.46 13.91
N LYS A 89 5.00 6.05 13.49
CA LYS A 89 4.31 4.93 14.14
C LYS A 89 4.92 3.62 13.63
N VAL A 90 5.44 2.82 14.55
CA VAL A 90 6.06 1.52 14.25
C VAL A 90 5.10 0.59 13.50
N ASN A 91 3.81 0.58 13.85
CA ASN A 91 2.82 -0.28 13.17
C ASN A 91 1.95 0.49 12.16
N GLY A 92 2.32 1.73 11.83
CA GLY A 92 1.52 2.58 10.94
C GLY A 92 1.96 2.46 9.49
N LEU A 93 0.99 2.31 8.57
CA LEU A 93 1.26 2.47 7.14
C LEU A 93 1.69 3.92 6.88
N SER A 94 2.82 4.09 6.20
CA SER A 94 3.42 5.39 5.89
C SER A 94 3.54 5.54 4.38
N ILE A 95 2.82 6.51 3.82
CA ILE A 95 2.79 6.83 2.39
C ILE A 95 3.15 8.30 2.23
N THR A 96 4.17 8.60 1.43
CA THR A 96 4.52 9.97 1.05
C THR A 96 3.78 10.35 -0.23
N ASP A 97 2.98 11.42 -0.16
CA ASP A 97 2.42 12.08 -1.33
C ASP A 97 3.53 12.86 -2.06
N PRO A 98 3.66 12.75 -3.40
CA PRO A 98 4.59 13.56 -4.18
C PRO A 98 4.27 15.07 -4.26
N ASN A 99 3.16 15.54 -3.70
CA ASN A 99 2.70 16.93 -3.80
C ASN A 99 3.15 17.83 -2.64
#